data_AF-A0ABD0NKM6-F1
#
_entry.id   AF-A0ABD0NKM6-F1
#
_cell.length_a   1.000
_cell.length_b   1.000
_cell.length_c   1.000
_cell.angle_alpha   90.00
_cell.angle_beta   90.00
_cell.angle_gamma   90.00
#
_symmetry.space_group_name_H-M   'P 1'
#
loop_
_entity.id
_entity.type
_entity.pdbx_description
1 polymer ?
#
loop_
_entity_poly.entity_id
_entity_poly.type
_entity_poly.pdbx_seq_one_letter_code
_entity_poly.pdbx_strand_id
1 'polypeptide(L)'
;MVVGDLGTGVCNMKLKVYRGTGLLSESTLLDLPTGLVSFLMDLHEPRTPAIAVASGPFIYVYKNLRPYFKFTLPSLEVNPLEQDVWSQAKE
;
A
#
# COMPACT_ATOMS: atom_id res chain seq x y z
N MET A 1 -15.93 -7.72 4.79
CA MET A 1 -15.73 -6.43 4.09
C MET A 1 -14.39 -5.87 4.50
N VAL A 2 -13.62 -5.30 3.57
CA VAL A 2 -12.32 -4.68 3.86
C VAL A 2 -12.40 -3.22 3.42
N VAL A 3 -11.96 -2.31 4.29
CA VAL A 3 -12.07 -0.85 4.08
C VAL A 3 -10.73 -0.20 4.38
N GLY A 4 -10.26 0.64 3.46
CA GLY A 4 -9.19 1.60 3.74
C GLY A 4 -9.78 2.84 4.42
N ASP A 5 -9.59 2.96 5.73
CA ASP A 5 -9.95 4.15 6.48
C ASP A 5 -8.89 5.23 6.27
N LEU A 6 -9.32 6.39 5.77
CA LEU A 6 -8.48 7.54 5.47
C LEU A 6 -8.07 8.31 6.74
N GLY A 7 -8.66 8.01 7.90
CA GLY A 7 -8.40 8.76 9.12
C GLY A 7 -8.71 10.24 8.93
N THR A 8 -7.76 11.10 9.31
CA THR A 8 -7.84 12.55 9.07
C THR A 8 -7.25 13.00 7.73
N GLY A 9 -6.77 12.05 6.91
CA GLY A 9 -5.99 12.31 5.71
C GLY A 9 -4.51 12.61 5.97
N VAL A 10 -4.15 12.98 7.20
CA VAL A 10 -2.76 13.27 7.61
C VAL A 10 -2.22 12.21 8.58
N CYS A 11 -3.07 11.63 9.41
CA CYS A 11 -2.71 10.59 10.37
C CYS A 11 -3.85 9.61 10.63
N ASN A 12 -3.55 8.51 11.33
CA ASN A 12 -4.50 7.49 11.77
C ASN A 12 -5.23 6.73 10.64
N MET A 13 -4.56 6.57 9.50
CA MET A 13 -5.06 5.74 8.40
C MET A 13 -4.98 4.26 8.79
N LYS A 14 -6.04 3.49 8.51
CA LYS A 14 -6.13 2.09 8.92
C LYS A 14 -6.79 1.22 7.86
N LEU A 15 -6.26 0.02 7.67
CA LEU A 15 -6.95 -1.06 6.97
C LEU A 15 -7.86 -1.76 7.96
N LYS A 16 -9.17 -1.63 7.80
CA LYS A 16 -10.20 -2.23 8.67
C LYS A 16 -10.86 -3.41 8.00
N VAL A 17 -11.00 -4.51 8.73
CA VAL A 17 -11.63 -5.75 8.28
C VAL A 17 -12.85 -6.00 9.13
N TYR A 18 -14.00 -6.17 8.48
CA TYR A 18 -15.29 -6.40 9.13
C TYR A 18 -15.84 -7.79 8.81
N ARG A 19 -16.42 -8.43 9.82
CA ARG A 19 -17.18 -9.68 9.72
C ARG A 19 -18.58 -9.46 10.28
N GLY A 20 -19.60 -9.50 9.42
CA GLY A 20 -20.95 -9.08 9.79
C GLY A 20 -20.95 -7.60 10.18
N THR A 21 -21.50 -7.28 11.34
CA THR A 21 -21.54 -5.92 11.92
C THR A 21 -20.31 -5.60 12.78
N GLY A 22 -19.45 -6.58 13.06
CA GLY A 22 -18.29 -6.42 13.94
C GLY A 22 -17.01 -6.07 13.19
N LEU A 23 -16.18 -5.22 13.81
CA LEU A 23 -14.78 -5.02 13.40
C LEU A 23 -13.97 -6.23 13.86
N LEU A 24 -13.34 -6.92 12.90
CA LEU A 24 -12.55 -8.13 13.13
C LEU A 24 -11.06 -7.81 13.34
N SER A 25 -10.51 -6.91 12.53
CA SER A 25 -9.10 -6.56 12.56
C SER A 25 -8.88 -5.14 12.06
N GLU A 26 -7.85 -4.50 12.58
CA GLU A 26 -7.33 -3.24 12.06
C GLU A 26 -5.81 -3.32 11.90
N SER A 27 -5.28 -2.64 10.89
CA SER A 27 -3.84 -2.52 10.66
C SER A 27 -3.52 -1.09 10.26
N THR A 28 -2.55 -0.47 10.90
CA THR A 28 -2.13 0.91 10.57
C THR A 28 -1.54 0.96 9.17
N LEU A 29 -1.96 1.95 8.40
CA LEU A 29 -1.39 2.28 7.10
C LEU A 29 -0.36 3.40 7.28
N LEU A 30 0.71 3.34 6.49
CA LEU A 30 1.83 4.30 6.60
C LEU A 30 1.52 5.64 5.92
N ASP A 31 0.65 5.63 4.91
CA ASP A 31 0.28 6.79 4.11
C ASP A 31 -1.15 6.59 3.55
N LEU A 32 -1.68 7.60 2.85
CA LEU A 32 -3.05 7.64 2.37
C LEU A 32 -3.30 6.51 1.36
N PRO A 33 -4.27 5.60 1.60
CA PRO A 33 -4.57 4.56 0.64
C PRO A 33 -5.31 5.16 -0.57
N THR A 34 -4.80 4.91 -1.77
CA THR A 34 -5.39 5.37 -3.03
C THR A 34 -6.21 4.29 -3.71
N GLY A 35 -5.95 3.03 -3.41
CA GLY A 35 -6.66 1.89 -3.98
C GLY A 35 -6.56 0.64 -3.12
N LEU A 36 -7.58 -0.21 -3.19
CA LEU A 36 -7.64 -1.48 -2.48
C LEU A 36 -8.24 -2.55 -3.39
N VAL A 37 -7.55 -3.68 -3.53
CA VAL A 37 -8.00 -4.79 -4.36
C VAL A 37 -7.72 -6.13 -3.69
N SER A 38 -8.62 -7.08 -3.86
CA SER A 38 -8.38 -8.48 -3.50
C SER A 38 -7.93 -9.27 -4.72
N PHE A 39 -6.90 -10.09 -4.58
CA PHE A 39 -6.38 -10.92 -5.66
C PHE A 39 -5.94 -12.29 -5.15
N LEU A 40 -5.94 -13.27 -6.04
CA LEU A 40 -5.47 -14.63 -5.74
C LEU A 40 -3.97 -14.70 -6.03
N MET A 41 -3.17 -15.01 -5.01
CA MET A 41 -1.72 -15.14 -5.16
C MET A 41 -1.27 -16.51 -5.67
N ASP A 42 -2.10 -17.53 -5.47
CA ASP A 42 -1.78 -18.94 -5.75
C ASP A 42 -2.95 -19.59 -6.49
N LEU A 43 -2.63 -20.60 -7.30
CA LEU A 43 -3.55 -21.45 -8.03
C LEU A 43 -3.95 -22.71 -7.24
N HIS A 44 -3.19 -23.07 -6.18
CA HIS A 44 -3.49 -24.24 -5.34
C HIS A 44 -4.62 -23.99 -4.31
N GLU A 45 -5.44 -25.02 -4.08
CA GLU A 45 -6.55 -24.98 -3.12
C GLU A 45 -6.13 -25.42 -1.71
N PRO A 46 -6.68 -24.81 -0.63
CA PRO A 46 -7.72 -23.76 -0.60
C PRO A 46 -7.16 -22.35 -0.86
N ARG A 47 -7.83 -21.59 -1.73
CA ARG A 47 -7.40 -20.25 -2.16
C ARG A 47 -7.94 -19.17 -1.22
N THR A 48 -7.09 -18.62 -0.36
CA THR A 48 -7.42 -17.40 0.40
C THR A 48 -6.91 -16.18 -0.34
N PRO A 49 -7.78 -15.23 -0.76
CA PRO A 49 -7.32 -14.03 -1.46
C PRO A 49 -6.45 -13.16 -0.54
N ALA A 50 -5.40 -12.59 -1.12
CA ALA A 50 -4.64 -11.52 -0.49
C ALA A 50 -5.28 -10.17 -0.78
N ILE A 51 -4.94 -9.18 0.04
CA ILE A 51 -5.36 -7.79 -0.15
C ILE A 51 -4.15 -6.98 -0.54
N ALA A 52 -4.21 -6.26 -1.66
CA ALA A 52 -3.25 -5.23 -2.03
C ALA A 52 -3.83 -3.85 -1.70
N VAL A 53 -3.02 -3.03 -1.03
CA VAL A 53 -3.31 -1.63 -0.72
C VAL A 53 -2.27 -0.77 -1.42
N ALA A 54 -2.72 0.09 -2.34
CA ALA A 54 -1.87 1.08 -2.98
C ALA A 54 -1.81 2.33 -2.10
N SER A 55 -0.60 2.82 -1.82
CA SER A 55 -0.37 4.02 -1.03
C SER A 55 1.01 4.61 -1.33
N GLY A 56 1.05 5.89 -1.72
CA GLY A 56 2.24 6.53 -2.27
C GLY A 56 2.83 5.74 -3.46
N PRO A 57 4.16 5.56 -3.53
CA PRO A 57 4.82 4.76 -4.57
C PRO A 57 4.85 3.25 -4.26
N PHE A 58 4.04 2.78 -3.30
CA PHE A 58 4.11 1.42 -2.77
C PHE A 58 2.81 0.65 -2.95
N ILE A 59 2.93 -0.67 -3.10
CA ILE A 59 1.81 -1.61 -2.96
C ILE A 59 2.11 -2.53 -1.78
N TYR A 60 1.26 -2.46 -0.76
CA TYR A 60 1.33 -3.29 0.44
C TYR A 60 0.40 -4.49 0.28
N VAL A 61 0.98 -5.69 0.31
CA VAL A 61 0.23 -6.95 0.21
C VAL A 61 0.05 -7.52 1.61
N TYR A 62 -1.20 -7.80 1.95
CA TYR A 62 -1.61 -8.46 3.18
C TYR A 62 -2.11 -9.87 2.86
N LYS A 63 -1.47 -10.88 3.44
CA LYS A 63 -1.89 -12.29 3.35
C LYS A 63 -2.40 -12.72 4.72
N ASN A 64 -3.61 -13.30 4.76
CA ASN A 64 -4.26 -13.69 6.02
C ASN A 64 -4.34 -12.54 7.04
N LEU A 65 -4.64 -11.32 6.55
CA LEU A 65 -4.71 -10.08 7.33
C LEU A 65 -3.40 -9.65 8.00
N ARG A 66 -2.26 -10.17 7.56
CA ARG A 66 -0.93 -9.79 8.04
C ARG A 66 -0.10 -9.17 6.90
N PRO A 67 0.71 -8.14 7.17
CA PRO A 67 1.67 -7.64 6.18
C PRO A 67 2.54 -8.79 5.66
N TYR A 68 2.64 -8.93 4.35
CA TYR A 68 3.35 -10.02 3.68
C TYR A 68 4.45 -9.51 2.78
N PHE A 69 4.13 -8.51 1.94
CA PHE A 69 5.08 -7.99 0.95
C PHE A 69 4.85 -6.49 0.72
N LYS A 70 5.93 -5.78 0.41
CA LYS A 70 5.90 -4.37 -0.01
C LYS A 70 6.56 -4.28 -1.38
N PHE A 71 5.77 -3.94 -2.39
CA PHE A 71 6.30 -3.56 -3.69
C PHE A 71 6.60 -2.06 -3.71
N THR A 72 7.71 -1.68 -4.33
CA THR A 72 8.08 -0.27 -4.56
C THR A 72 8.17 -0.05 -6.06
N LEU A 73 7.54 1.02 -6.56
CA LEU A 73 7.67 1.38 -7.97
C LEU A 73 9.15 1.62 -8.33
N PRO A 74 9.60 1.15 -9.50
CA PRO A 74 10.93 1.47 -10.00
C PRO A 74 11.11 3.00 -10.10
N SER A 75 12.24 3.51 -9.58
CA SER A 75 12.59 4.91 -9.76
C SER A 75 12.92 5.19 -11.22
N LEU A 76 12.45 6.33 -11.73
CA LEU A 76 12.87 6.82 -13.04
C LEU A 76 14.24 7.49 -12.93
N GLU A 77 15.06 7.37 -13.97
CA GLU A 77 16.29 8.14 -14.07
C GLU A 77 15.97 9.64 -14.18
N VAL A 78 16.77 10.45 -13.48
CA VAL A 78 16.65 11.90 -13.52
C VAL A 78 17.10 12.40 -14.89
N ASN A 79 16.47 13.45 -15.41
CA ASN A 79 16.89 14.06 -16.66
C ASN A 79 18.34 14.58 -16.53
N PRO A 80 19.26 14.25 -17.47
CA PRO A 80 20.65 14.70 -17.41
C PRO A 80 20.80 16.23 -17.24
N LEU A 81 19.95 17.03 -17.89
CA LEU A 81 20.00 18.49 -17.77
C LEU A 81 19.64 18.97 -16.36
N GLU A 82 18.64 18.34 -15.73
CA GLU A 82 18.27 18.65 -14.34
C GLU A 82 19.39 18.25 -13.38
N GLN A 83 20.04 17.12 -13.66
CA GLN A 83 21.17 16.62 -12.87
C GLN A 83 22.40 17.55 -12.97
N ASP A 84 22.68 18.10 -14.15
CA ASP A 84 23.75 19.08 -14.34
C ASP A 84 23.49 20.37 -13.55
N VAL A 85 22.28 20.94 -13.66
CA VAL A 85 21.87 22.14 -12.89
C VAL A 85 21.95 21.86 -11.39
N TRP A 86 21.47 20.70 -10.94
CA TRP A 86 21.53 20.30 -9.54
C TRP A 86 22.97 20.18 -9.03
N SER A 87 23.88 19.73 -9.88
CA SER A 87 25.30 19.56 -9.52
C SER A 87 26.01 20.91 -9.42
N GLN A 88 25.68 21.87 -10.29
CA GLN A 88 26.22 23.23 -10.25
C GLN A 88 25.79 24.00 -9.00
N ALA A 89 24.56 23.81 -8.52
CA ALA A 89 24.04 24.49 -7.32
C ALA A 89 24.62 23.97 -5.99
N LYS A 90 25.41 22.88 -6.02
CA LYS A 90 26.12 22.37 -4.83
C LYS A 90 27.46 23.06 -4.58
N GLU A 91 27.94 23.86 -5.53
CA GLU A 91 29.12 24.71 -5.41
C GLU A 91 28.76 26.07 -4.80
#